data_AF-A0A3A8HY89-F1
#
_entry.id   AF-A0A3A8HY89-F1
#
_cell.length_a   1.000
_cell.length_b   1.000
_cell.length_c   1.000
_cell.angle_alpha   90.00
_cell.angle_beta   90.00
_cell.angle_gamma   90.00
#
_symmetry.space_group_name_H-M   'P 1'
#
loop_
_entity.id
_entity.type
_entity.pdbx_description
1 polymer ?
#
loop_
_entity_poly.entity_id
_entity_poly.type
_entity_poly.pdbx_seq_one_letter_code
_entity_poly.pdbx_strand_id
1 'polypeptide(L)'
;MADASNPYHSWLSQTLTGLVSRPSQAYSAKSVAAPPLQRLEPAMEWDWAPTGDGILGAAAYHFYDSMPASSDPDALFVSTGDSFSGNYLAFLQLLRSDFQPALTLKQTLSVAQQPQSDPASSPTPRGWTKILSASNLLQWAPDWCPAKTPQDWIQDVCSQPSPPAGSLALDPRAAFGGEVAPAASSLVQARTGTGRPVPLGFQPGELLSLNLSAQAWGRVPITPGAWYSSALMMLGRSGPFVEGRTPSQVFGPTGLLRCRVAEMVLAYKPSVQMRVSPSFASRHAATLGAATGLSVGGVPIQGAVQRPAFVPRKDSGPDGVTFQSTTASQIPVIVAVMLETFSAPP
;
A
#
# COMPACT_ATOMS: atom_id res chain seq x y z
N MET A 1 19.80 13.32 9.97
CA MET A 1 19.84 12.17 10.90
C MET A 1 19.17 11.03 10.19
N ALA A 2 19.94 10.06 9.71
CA ALA A 2 19.38 8.85 9.11
C ALA A 2 18.75 8.05 10.26
N ASP A 3 17.43 7.92 10.22
CA ASP A 3 16.70 7.06 11.16
C ASP A 3 17.22 5.64 10.93
N ALA A 4 17.80 5.02 11.97
CA ALA A 4 18.30 3.67 11.86
C ALA A 4 17.13 2.77 11.46
N SER A 5 17.22 2.14 10.28
CA SER A 5 16.14 1.34 9.72
C SER A 5 15.69 0.32 10.76
N ASN A 6 14.43 0.44 11.19
CA ASN A 6 13.86 -0.43 12.20
C ASN A 6 13.88 -1.87 11.65
N PRO A 7 14.62 -2.81 12.27
CA PRO A 7 14.84 -4.14 11.71
C PRO A 7 13.53 -4.94 11.56
N TYR A 8 12.50 -4.59 12.34
CA TYR A 8 11.14 -5.12 12.18
C TYR A 8 10.47 -4.70 10.87
N HIS A 9 10.71 -3.46 10.42
CA HIS A 9 10.14 -2.96 9.17
C HIS A 9 10.74 -3.72 7.98
N SER A 10 12.05 -3.92 7.97
CA SER A 10 12.72 -4.66 6.91
C SER A 10 12.29 -6.14 6.90
N TRP A 11 12.20 -6.79 8.07
CA TRP A 11 11.67 -8.15 8.17
C TRP A 11 10.23 -8.26 7.64
N LEU A 12 9.33 -7.35 8.03
CA LEU A 12 7.95 -7.34 7.54
C LEU A 12 7.89 -7.15 6.03
N SER A 13 8.64 -6.20 5.48
CA SER A 13 8.70 -5.94 4.04
C SER A 13 9.21 -7.14 3.25
N GLN A 14 10.28 -7.80 3.71
CA GLN A 14 10.83 -9.01 3.09
C GLN A 14 9.84 -10.17 3.15
N THR A 15 9.19 -10.38 4.30
CA THR A 15 8.26 -11.51 4.48
C THR A 15 6.97 -11.30 3.67
N LEU A 16 6.43 -10.07 3.65
CA LEU A 16 5.31 -9.70 2.77
C LEU A 16 5.67 -9.93 1.31
N THR A 17 6.85 -9.50 0.88
CA THR A 17 7.35 -9.71 -0.48
C THR A 17 7.35 -11.20 -0.83
N GLY A 18 7.91 -12.06 0.01
CA GLY A 18 7.93 -13.52 -0.20
C GLY A 18 6.55 -14.18 -0.20
N LEU A 19 5.60 -13.62 0.56
CA LEU A 19 4.23 -14.11 0.64
C LEU A 19 3.44 -13.78 -0.65
N VAL A 20 3.66 -12.58 -1.21
CA VAL A 20 2.93 -12.08 -2.39
C VAL A 20 3.66 -12.30 -3.71
N SER A 21 4.90 -12.79 -3.68
CA SER A 21 5.67 -13.17 -4.86
C SER A 21 5.28 -14.53 -5.44
N ARG A 22 4.33 -15.26 -4.84
CA ARG A 22 3.77 -16.51 -5.39
C ARG A 22 2.78 -16.13 -6.51
N PRO A 23 3.14 -16.30 -7.80
CA PRO A 23 2.40 -15.66 -8.87
C PRO A 23 1.19 -16.52 -9.26
N SER A 24 -0.01 -15.98 -9.06
CA SER A 24 -1.13 -16.26 -9.96
C SER A 24 -1.38 -14.99 -10.78
N GLN A 25 -0.68 -14.89 -11.92
CA GLN A 25 -0.78 -13.83 -12.92
C GLN A 25 -0.11 -12.48 -12.55
N ALA A 26 1.21 -12.38 -12.76
CA ALA A 26 1.90 -11.08 -12.84
C ALA A 26 2.23 -10.78 -14.31
N TYR A 27 1.84 -9.60 -14.79
CA TYR A 27 2.11 -9.12 -16.14
C TYR A 27 3.62 -9.07 -16.42
N SER A 28 3.98 -9.53 -17.62
CA SER A 28 5.34 -9.51 -18.14
C SER A 28 5.75 -8.08 -18.51
N ALA A 29 6.46 -7.40 -17.61
CA ALA A 29 7.39 -6.35 -17.98
C ALA A 29 8.80 -6.84 -17.62
N LYS A 30 9.62 -6.99 -18.66
CA LYS A 30 10.93 -7.63 -18.61
C LYS A 30 11.92 -6.75 -17.81
N SER A 31 12.50 -7.34 -16.76
CA SER A 31 13.74 -6.93 -16.07
C SER A 31 13.81 -5.50 -15.51
N VAL A 32 13.23 -5.32 -14.33
CA VAL A 32 13.71 -4.37 -13.31
C VAL A 32 13.81 -5.17 -12.02
N ALA A 33 14.71 -4.81 -11.10
CA ALA A 33 14.75 -5.38 -9.75
C ALA A 33 13.32 -5.49 -9.15
N ALA A 34 13.10 -6.46 -8.24
CA ALA A 34 11.79 -6.66 -7.61
C ALA A 34 11.19 -5.29 -7.21
N PRO A 35 9.96 -4.95 -7.64
CA PRO A 35 9.43 -3.60 -7.44
C PRO A 35 9.44 -3.24 -5.95
N PRO A 36 9.84 -2.01 -5.57
CA PRO A 36 9.91 -1.64 -4.17
C PRO A 36 8.53 -1.77 -3.53
N LEU A 37 8.45 -2.54 -2.44
CA LEU A 37 7.24 -2.72 -1.65
C LEU A 37 7.28 -1.75 -0.48
N GLN A 38 6.26 -0.91 -0.33
CA GLN A 38 6.14 0.02 0.79
C GLN A 38 4.90 -0.30 1.60
N ARG A 39 5.07 -0.41 2.92
CA ARG A 39 3.98 -0.78 3.83
C ARG A 39 3.10 0.42 4.15
N LEU A 40 1.80 0.18 4.32
CA LEU A 40 0.86 1.20 4.78
C LEU A 40 0.68 1.06 6.29
N GLU A 41 1.01 2.13 7.02
CA GLU A 41 0.80 2.20 8.47
C GLU A 41 0.07 3.50 8.83
N PRO A 42 -1.21 3.44 9.27
CA PRO A 42 -2.04 2.25 9.35
C PRO A 42 -2.41 1.69 7.96
N ALA A 43 -2.69 0.39 7.89
CA ALA A 43 -3.28 -0.20 6.71
C ALA A 43 -4.68 0.39 6.46
N MET A 44 -5.06 0.47 5.20
CA MET A 44 -6.28 1.13 4.75
C MET A 44 -7.36 0.11 4.43
N GLU A 45 -8.61 0.35 4.83
CA GLU A 45 -9.74 -0.45 4.37
C GLU A 45 -9.99 -0.20 2.88
N TRP A 46 -10.14 -1.26 2.10
CA TRP A 46 -10.45 -1.18 0.67
C TRP A 46 -11.96 -1.33 0.48
N ASP A 47 -12.70 -0.31 0.92
CA ASP A 47 -14.17 -0.24 0.91
C ASP A 47 -14.71 0.66 -0.20
N TRP A 48 -13.88 0.98 -1.19
CA TRP A 48 -14.22 1.93 -2.24
C TRP A 48 -15.40 1.39 -3.06
N ALA A 49 -16.56 2.01 -2.87
CA ALA A 49 -17.78 1.60 -3.55
C ALA A 49 -17.59 1.65 -5.07
N PRO A 50 -18.09 0.66 -5.82
CA PRO A 50 -18.19 0.78 -7.26
C PRO A 50 -19.05 2.01 -7.56
N THR A 51 -18.46 2.96 -8.25
CA THR A 51 -19.15 4.13 -8.77
C THR A 51 -19.81 3.77 -10.10
N GLY A 52 -20.88 4.49 -10.48
CA GLY A 52 -21.56 4.25 -11.76
C GLY A 52 -20.62 4.38 -12.95
N ASP A 53 -21.03 3.86 -14.11
CA ASP A 53 -20.20 3.84 -15.32
C ASP A 53 -19.56 5.20 -15.61
N GLY A 54 -18.23 5.20 -15.76
CA GLY A 54 -17.45 6.41 -16.06
C GLY A 54 -17.25 7.37 -14.88
N ILE A 55 -17.55 6.94 -13.65
CA ILE A 55 -17.24 7.64 -12.40
C ILE A 55 -16.22 6.79 -11.64
N LEU A 56 -15.24 7.41 -10.98
CA LEU A 56 -14.32 6.79 -10.03
C LEU A 56 -14.52 7.45 -8.65
N GLY A 57 -14.52 6.65 -7.58
CA GLY A 57 -14.58 7.18 -6.23
C GLY A 57 -13.37 8.08 -5.91
N ALA A 58 -13.60 9.21 -5.24
CA ALA A 58 -12.53 10.18 -4.94
C ALA A 58 -11.38 9.55 -4.11
N ALA A 59 -11.69 8.72 -3.11
CA ALA A 59 -10.68 8.01 -2.33
C ALA A 59 -9.81 7.10 -3.20
N ALA A 60 -10.41 6.35 -4.11
CA ALA A 60 -9.70 5.50 -5.04
C ALA A 60 -8.81 6.32 -5.98
N TYR A 61 -9.35 7.38 -6.58
CA TYR A 61 -8.58 8.28 -7.45
C TYR A 61 -7.38 8.89 -6.72
N HIS A 62 -7.59 9.50 -5.55
CA HIS A 62 -6.51 10.12 -4.78
C HIS A 62 -5.45 9.10 -4.36
N PHE A 63 -5.84 7.87 -4.06
CA PHE A 63 -4.87 6.82 -3.77
C PHE A 63 -4.03 6.47 -5.00
N TYR A 64 -4.68 6.16 -6.14
CA TYR A 64 -4.00 5.74 -7.37
C TYR A 64 -3.12 6.82 -7.98
N ASP A 65 -3.60 8.07 -7.97
CA ASP A 65 -2.92 9.19 -8.59
C ASP A 65 -1.84 9.80 -7.70
N SER A 66 -1.81 9.49 -6.41
CA SER A 66 -0.83 10.10 -5.52
C SER A 66 0.59 9.54 -5.68
N MET A 67 1.56 10.45 -5.59
CA MET A 67 2.97 10.11 -5.59
C MET A 67 3.45 9.67 -4.20
N PRO A 68 4.09 8.49 -4.05
CA PRO A 68 4.73 8.06 -2.80
C PRO A 68 5.91 8.98 -2.43
N ALA A 69 6.07 9.39 -1.17
CA ALA A 69 7.13 10.32 -0.73
C ALA A 69 8.56 9.82 -0.95
N SER A 70 8.74 8.50 -1.07
CA SER A 70 10.02 7.86 -1.34
C SER A 70 9.81 6.69 -2.30
N SER A 71 10.85 6.30 -3.04
CA SER A 71 10.91 5.03 -3.78
C SER A 71 11.72 3.95 -3.05
N ASP A 72 12.18 4.23 -1.83
CA ASP A 72 12.95 3.31 -0.99
C ASP A 72 12.07 2.13 -0.53
N PRO A 73 12.49 0.86 -0.75
CA PRO A 73 11.74 -0.32 -0.31
C PRO A 73 11.62 -0.48 1.21
N ASP A 74 12.49 0.13 2.02
CA ASP A 74 12.39 0.07 3.48
C ASP A 74 11.52 1.21 4.06
N ALA A 75 11.10 2.17 3.23
CA ALA A 75 10.23 3.27 3.65
C ALA A 75 8.77 2.85 3.77
N LEU A 76 8.04 3.53 4.66
CA LEU A 76 6.58 3.46 4.69
C LEU A 76 5.98 4.22 3.51
N PHE A 77 4.84 3.74 3.01
CA PHE A 77 4.07 4.47 2.03
C PHE A 77 3.49 5.72 2.69
N VAL A 78 3.92 6.87 2.21
CA VAL A 78 3.36 8.17 2.59
C VAL A 78 3.00 8.88 1.29
N SER A 79 1.72 9.21 1.12
CA SER A 79 1.29 10.03 -0.01
C SER A 79 1.80 11.45 0.15
N THR A 80 2.37 12.02 -0.90
CA THR A 80 2.80 13.44 -0.91
C THR A 80 1.66 14.40 -1.21
N GLY A 81 0.53 13.90 -1.72
CA GLY A 81 -0.53 14.73 -2.31
C GLY A 81 -0.21 15.20 -3.73
N ASP A 82 1.02 15.05 -4.22
CA ASP A 82 1.36 15.32 -5.62
C ASP A 82 0.68 14.30 -6.54
N SER A 83 0.21 14.78 -7.69
CA SER A 83 -0.46 13.98 -8.72
C SER A 83 0.55 13.40 -9.71
N PHE A 84 0.59 12.07 -9.83
CA PHE A 84 1.41 11.39 -10.84
C PHE A 84 0.93 11.72 -12.26
N SER A 85 -0.38 11.76 -12.50
CA SER A 85 -0.91 12.11 -13.83
C SER A 85 -0.59 13.56 -14.21
N GLY A 86 -0.70 14.51 -13.26
CA GLY A 86 -0.28 15.89 -13.45
C GLY A 86 1.22 16.00 -13.73
N ASN A 87 2.04 15.28 -12.98
CA ASN A 87 3.48 15.21 -13.17
C ASN A 87 3.86 14.59 -14.52
N TYR A 88 3.11 13.61 -14.99
CA TYR A 88 3.30 12.99 -16.30
C TYR A 88 2.96 13.96 -17.43
N LEU A 89 1.85 14.70 -17.33
CA LEU A 89 1.53 15.76 -18.29
C LEU A 89 2.63 16.84 -18.34
N ALA A 90 3.12 17.27 -17.18
CA ALA A 90 4.23 18.21 -17.10
C ALA A 90 5.50 17.64 -17.78
N PHE A 91 5.83 16.37 -17.56
CA PHE A 91 6.92 15.71 -18.27
C PHE A 91 6.74 15.73 -19.80
N LEU A 92 5.54 15.42 -20.30
CA LEU A 92 5.28 15.47 -21.75
C LEU A 92 5.49 16.88 -22.32
N GLN A 93 5.15 17.91 -21.55
CA GLN A 93 5.35 19.31 -21.92
C GLN A 93 6.83 19.75 -21.81
N LEU A 94 7.63 19.07 -20.98
CA LEU A 94 9.07 19.30 -20.88
C LEU A 94 9.85 18.72 -22.06
N LEU A 95 9.30 17.77 -22.80
CA LEU A 95 9.95 17.24 -24.00
C LEU A 95 10.07 18.34 -25.07
N ARG A 96 11.28 18.53 -25.60
CA ARG A 96 11.52 19.53 -26.63
C ARG A 96 10.77 19.22 -27.92
N SER A 97 10.58 20.26 -28.73
CA SER A 97 9.93 20.16 -30.04
C SER A 97 10.63 19.23 -31.04
N ASP A 98 11.90 18.90 -30.82
CA ASP A 98 12.69 17.95 -31.62
C ASP A 98 12.62 16.50 -31.12
N PHE A 99 11.91 16.22 -30.01
CA PHE A 99 11.71 14.87 -29.51
C PHE A 99 10.95 14.00 -30.51
N GLN A 100 11.37 12.73 -30.65
CA GLN A 100 10.70 11.72 -31.46
C GLN A 100 10.26 10.54 -30.59
N PRO A 101 9.05 9.98 -30.81
CA PRO A 101 8.12 10.23 -31.92
C PRO A 101 7.16 11.42 -31.72
N ALA A 102 7.27 12.45 -32.57
CA ALA A 102 6.50 13.69 -32.43
C ALA A 102 4.97 13.50 -32.59
N LEU A 103 4.54 12.63 -33.50
CA LEU A 103 3.11 12.36 -33.71
C LEU A 103 2.49 11.69 -32.48
N THR A 104 3.15 10.68 -31.92
CA THR A 104 2.70 10.00 -30.71
C THR A 104 2.69 10.96 -29.53
N LEU A 105 3.71 11.81 -29.38
CA LEU A 105 3.74 12.85 -28.35
C LEU A 105 2.53 13.79 -28.46
N LYS A 106 2.24 14.30 -29.66
CA LYS A 106 1.08 15.18 -29.90
C LYS A 106 -0.25 14.50 -29.57
N GLN A 107 -0.41 13.23 -29.97
CA GLN A 107 -1.61 12.44 -29.66
C GLN A 107 -1.75 12.24 -28.16
N THR A 108 -0.69 11.83 -27.46
CA THR A 108 -0.75 11.63 -26.00
C THR A 108 -1.00 12.94 -25.27
N LEU A 109 -0.38 14.06 -25.66
CA LEU A 109 -0.69 15.38 -25.10
C LEU A 109 -2.17 15.74 -25.24
N SER A 110 -2.79 15.45 -26.39
CA SER A 110 -4.22 15.73 -26.60
C SER A 110 -5.14 14.88 -25.71
N VAL A 111 -4.73 13.65 -25.36
CA VAL A 111 -5.51 12.77 -24.47
C VAL A 111 -5.26 13.11 -23.00
N ALA A 112 -4.03 13.48 -22.64
CA ALA A 112 -3.65 13.81 -21.26
C ALA A 112 -4.08 15.23 -20.83
N GLN A 113 -4.51 16.09 -21.75
CA GLN A 113 -5.03 17.42 -21.44
C GLN A 113 -6.45 17.34 -20.87
N GLN A 114 -6.72 18.11 -19.81
CA GLN A 114 -8.02 18.15 -19.17
C GLN A 114 -9.12 18.60 -20.14
N PRO A 115 -10.22 17.84 -20.26
CA PRO A 115 -11.35 18.21 -21.08
C PRO A 115 -11.95 19.53 -20.59
N GLN A 116 -12.33 20.38 -21.54
CA GLN A 116 -12.98 21.67 -21.25
C GLN A 116 -14.50 21.56 -21.16
N SER A 117 -15.06 20.38 -21.45
CA SER A 117 -16.50 20.11 -21.38
C SER A 117 -16.98 19.98 -19.94
N ASP A 118 -18.26 20.22 -19.69
CA ASP A 118 -18.86 20.03 -18.36
C ASP A 118 -18.99 18.54 -18.01
N PRO A 119 -18.35 18.04 -16.93
CA PRO A 119 -18.43 16.64 -16.52
C PRO A 119 -19.83 16.18 -16.11
N ALA A 120 -20.74 17.08 -15.73
CA ALA A 120 -22.10 16.71 -15.35
C ALA A 120 -22.98 16.37 -16.57
N SER A 121 -22.77 17.06 -17.69
CA SER A 121 -23.62 16.97 -18.89
C SER A 121 -22.99 16.26 -20.08
N SER A 122 -21.67 16.03 -20.06
CA SER A 122 -20.94 15.48 -21.21
C SER A 122 -20.61 14.00 -21.06
N PRO A 123 -20.48 13.25 -22.18
CA PRO A 123 -19.94 11.89 -22.15
C PRO A 123 -18.48 11.90 -21.69
N THR A 124 -18.04 10.81 -21.05
CA THR A 124 -16.68 10.65 -20.55
C THR A 124 -15.68 10.52 -21.71
N PRO A 125 -14.72 11.46 -21.87
CA PRO A 125 -13.68 11.38 -22.89
C PRO A 125 -12.74 10.20 -22.63
N ARG A 126 -12.07 9.73 -23.70
CA ARG A 126 -11.03 8.70 -23.59
C ARG A 126 -9.90 9.18 -22.67
N GLY A 127 -9.48 8.34 -21.71
CA GLY A 127 -8.40 8.66 -20.78
C GLY A 127 -8.84 9.43 -19.55
N TRP A 128 -10.16 9.61 -19.37
CA TRP A 128 -10.72 10.40 -18.28
C TRP A 128 -11.84 9.63 -17.59
N THR A 129 -12.08 9.98 -16.35
CA THR A 129 -13.20 9.55 -15.53
C THR A 129 -13.76 10.77 -14.79
N LYS A 130 -14.92 10.61 -14.17
CA LYS A 130 -15.54 11.63 -13.33
C LYS A 130 -15.26 11.31 -11.87
N ILE A 131 -14.90 12.30 -11.06
CA ILE A 131 -14.81 12.17 -9.60
C ILE A 131 -15.70 13.22 -8.95
N LEU A 132 -16.21 12.92 -7.76
CA LEU A 132 -16.88 13.92 -6.92
C LEU A 132 -15.83 14.68 -6.11
N SER A 133 -15.82 16.00 -6.24
CA SER A 133 -15.00 16.87 -5.40
C SER A 133 -15.53 16.91 -3.96
N ALA A 134 -14.75 17.48 -3.04
CA ALA A 134 -15.18 17.72 -1.66
C ALA A 134 -16.44 18.61 -1.56
N SER A 135 -16.76 19.38 -2.61
CA SER A 135 -17.97 20.21 -2.70
C SER A 135 -19.13 19.52 -3.43
N ASN A 136 -19.07 18.19 -3.61
CA ASN A 136 -20.05 17.39 -4.36
C ASN A 136 -20.25 17.82 -5.82
N LEU A 137 -19.23 18.42 -6.45
CA LEU A 137 -19.26 18.75 -7.87
C LEU A 137 -18.48 17.70 -8.65
N LEU A 138 -19.02 17.28 -9.79
CA LEU A 138 -18.29 16.39 -10.69
C LEU A 138 -17.11 17.13 -11.32
N GLN A 139 -15.97 16.47 -11.38
CA GLN A 139 -14.74 16.96 -11.99
C GLN A 139 -14.13 15.89 -12.88
N TRP A 140 -13.50 16.31 -13.97
CA TRP A 140 -12.68 15.42 -14.79
C TRP A 140 -11.42 15.04 -14.03
N ALA A 141 -11.11 13.75 -14.01
CA ALA A 141 -9.86 13.22 -13.50
C ALA A 141 -9.30 12.17 -14.47
N PRO A 142 -7.98 12.00 -14.59
CA PRO A 142 -7.39 10.93 -15.39
C PRO A 142 -7.88 9.55 -14.94
N ASP A 143 -8.20 8.67 -15.89
CA ASP A 143 -8.72 7.34 -15.56
C ASP A 143 -7.63 6.41 -15.04
N TRP A 144 -7.96 5.68 -13.98
CA TRP A 144 -7.13 4.62 -13.41
C TRP A 144 -7.95 3.33 -13.38
N CYS A 145 -7.33 2.24 -13.80
CA CYS A 145 -7.99 0.94 -13.95
C CYS A 145 -7.36 -0.07 -12.97
N PRO A 146 -7.92 -0.25 -11.76
CA PRO A 146 -7.56 -1.40 -10.95
C PRO A 146 -8.03 -2.69 -11.64
N ALA A 147 -7.26 -3.76 -11.54
CA ALA A 147 -7.62 -5.03 -12.18
C ALA A 147 -8.90 -5.66 -11.62
N LYS A 148 -9.28 -5.31 -10.38
CA LYS A 148 -10.49 -5.80 -9.68
C LYS A 148 -11.07 -4.69 -8.81
N THR A 149 -12.39 -4.72 -8.63
CA THR A 149 -13.05 -3.99 -7.53
C THR A 149 -12.88 -4.77 -6.21
N PRO A 150 -13.14 -4.14 -5.04
CA PRO A 150 -13.16 -4.86 -3.77
C PRO A 150 -14.09 -6.09 -3.80
N GLN A 151 -15.28 -5.94 -4.37
CA GLN A 151 -16.30 -6.99 -4.42
C GLN A 151 -15.85 -8.15 -5.30
N ASP A 152 -15.33 -7.87 -6.50
CA ASP A 152 -14.83 -8.91 -7.41
C ASP A 152 -13.68 -9.69 -6.77
N TRP A 153 -12.75 -8.99 -6.11
CA TRP A 153 -11.62 -9.62 -5.45
C TRP A 153 -12.05 -10.51 -4.28
N ILE A 154 -13.00 -10.06 -3.44
CA ILE A 154 -13.55 -10.87 -2.35
C ILE A 154 -14.27 -12.10 -2.90
N GLN A 155 -15.07 -11.94 -3.97
CA GLN A 155 -15.79 -13.04 -4.60
C GLN A 155 -14.82 -14.10 -5.13
N ASP A 156 -13.73 -13.68 -5.77
CA ASP A 156 -12.69 -14.60 -6.26
C ASP A 156 -11.99 -15.32 -5.12
N VAL A 157 -11.66 -14.62 -4.03
CA VAL A 157 -11.06 -15.24 -2.85
C VAL A 157 -12.01 -16.24 -2.18
N CYS A 158 -13.29 -15.90 -2.05
CA CYS A 158 -14.27 -16.72 -1.35
C CYS A 158 -14.77 -17.91 -2.19
N SER A 159 -14.67 -17.84 -3.52
CA SER A 159 -15.04 -18.95 -4.43
C SER A 159 -13.94 -20.00 -4.58
N GLN A 160 -12.70 -19.71 -4.17
CA GLN A 160 -11.61 -20.67 -4.23
C GLN A 160 -11.73 -21.73 -3.11
N PRO A 161 -11.60 -23.03 -3.42
CA PRO A 161 -11.64 -24.10 -2.40
C PRO A 161 -10.51 -24.02 -1.38
N SER A 162 -9.40 -23.39 -1.76
CA SER A 162 -8.24 -23.13 -0.91
C SER A 162 -7.70 -21.76 -1.32
N PRO A 163 -8.22 -20.67 -0.73
CA PRO A 163 -7.70 -19.34 -1.00
C PRO A 163 -6.20 -19.30 -0.67
N PRO A 164 -5.43 -18.35 -1.24
CA PRO A 164 -4.00 -18.17 -0.96
C PRO A 164 -3.79 -17.66 0.47
N ALA A 165 -4.12 -18.52 1.45
CA ALA A 165 -3.87 -18.31 2.85
C ALA A 165 -2.35 -18.32 3.07
N GLY A 166 -1.91 -17.42 3.92
CA GLY A 166 -0.51 -17.22 4.21
C GLY A 166 -0.34 -16.70 5.62
N SER A 167 0.81 -17.03 6.21
CA SER A 167 1.19 -16.65 7.55
C SER A 167 2.59 -16.05 7.52
N LEU A 168 2.72 -14.89 8.16
CA LEU A 168 3.95 -14.18 8.41
C LEU A 168 4.33 -14.50 9.87
N ALA A 169 5.28 -15.40 10.06
CA ALA A 169 5.78 -15.77 11.38
C ALA A 169 7.08 -15.02 11.68
N LEU A 170 7.07 -14.24 12.75
CA LEU A 170 8.24 -13.65 13.38
C LEU A 170 8.62 -14.46 14.61
N ASP A 171 9.83 -14.99 14.59
CA ASP A 171 10.56 -15.38 15.78
C ASP A 171 11.64 -14.31 16.03
N PRO A 172 11.47 -13.42 17.02
CA PRO A 172 12.43 -12.35 17.29
C PRO A 172 13.83 -12.86 17.65
N ARG A 173 13.95 -14.06 18.23
CA ARG A 173 15.26 -14.65 18.54
C ARG A 173 15.98 -15.05 17.27
N ALA A 174 15.27 -15.68 16.34
CA ALA A 174 15.83 -16.04 15.04
C ALA A 174 16.11 -14.81 14.16
N ALA A 175 15.24 -13.80 14.21
CA ALA A 175 15.33 -12.61 13.37
C ALA A 175 16.37 -11.59 13.86
N PHE A 176 16.57 -11.47 15.18
CA PHE A 176 17.35 -10.38 15.78
C PHE A 176 18.35 -10.83 16.85
N GLY A 177 18.66 -12.13 16.94
CA GLY A 177 19.66 -12.64 17.90
C GLY A 177 19.25 -12.49 19.38
N GLY A 178 17.96 -12.22 19.65
CA GLY A 178 17.42 -12.03 21.00
C GLY A 178 17.37 -10.59 21.49
N GLU A 179 17.94 -9.64 20.77
CA GLU A 179 17.83 -8.21 21.07
C GLU A 179 16.65 -7.60 20.30
N VAL A 180 15.67 -7.07 21.04
CA VAL A 180 14.57 -6.28 20.47
C VAL A 180 15.03 -4.82 20.41
N ALA A 181 15.11 -4.26 19.21
CA ALA A 181 15.41 -2.83 19.05
C ALA A 181 14.34 -1.97 19.74
N PRO A 182 14.70 -0.85 20.39
CA PRO A 182 13.76 0.03 21.10
C PRO A 182 12.63 0.59 20.23
N ALA A 183 12.79 0.58 18.90
CA ALA A 183 11.77 0.98 17.93
C ALA A 183 10.62 -0.04 17.75
N ALA A 184 10.65 -1.20 18.41
CA ALA A 184 9.55 -2.18 18.38
C ALA A 184 8.24 -1.67 19.01
N SER A 185 8.25 -0.50 19.66
CA SER A 185 7.06 0.10 20.26
C SER A 185 5.93 0.37 19.26
N SER A 186 6.23 0.55 17.97
CA SER A 186 5.21 0.72 16.94
C SER A 186 4.65 -0.59 16.38
N LEU A 187 5.31 -1.73 16.63
CA LEU A 187 4.97 -3.01 16.00
C LEU A 187 3.57 -3.47 16.38
N VAL A 188 3.19 -3.35 17.66
CA VAL A 188 1.85 -3.69 18.13
C VAL A 188 1.23 -2.47 18.78
N GLN A 189 0.04 -2.11 18.34
CA GLN A 189 -0.74 -1.00 18.91
C GLN A 189 -2.09 -1.50 19.35
N ALA A 190 -2.57 -1.03 20.51
CA ALA A 190 -3.91 -1.33 21.01
C ALA A 190 -4.83 -0.12 20.81
N ARG A 191 -6.04 -0.36 20.31
CA ARG A 191 -7.09 0.66 20.23
C ARG A 191 -8.02 0.48 21.42
N THR A 192 -8.14 1.50 22.26
CA THR A 192 -9.05 1.53 23.41
C THR A 192 -10.18 2.54 23.13
N GLY A 193 -11.23 2.12 22.42
CA GLY A 193 -12.33 3.00 22.01
C GLY A 193 -12.07 3.82 20.75
N THR A 194 -12.49 5.10 20.72
CA THR A 194 -12.35 6.02 19.57
C THR A 194 -11.05 6.83 19.58
N GLY A 195 -10.19 6.64 20.59
CA GLY A 195 -8.92 7.35 20.73
C GLY A 195 -7.84 6.89 19.74
N ARG A 196 -6.70 7.60 19.75
CA ARG A 196 -5.50 7.18 19.01
C ARG A 196 -5.02 5.80 19.50
N PRO A 197 -4.54 4.92 18.62
CA PRO A 197 -3.92 3.67 19.03
C PRO A 197 -2.74 3.91 19.99
N VAL A 198 -2.66 3.10 21.04
CA VAL A 198 -1.60 3.15 22.04
C VAL A 198 -0.53 2.11 21.69
N PRO A 199 0.74 2.51 21.50
CA PRO A 199 1.82 1.57 21.24
C PRO A 199 2.08 0.66 22.43
N LEU A 200 2.22 -0.65 22.18
CA LEU A 200 2.60 -1.65 23.17
C LEU A 200 4.10 -1.90 23.08
N GLY A 201 4.88 -1.14 23.84
CA GLY A 201 6.34 -1.30 23.91
C GLY A 201 6.77 -2.67 24.41
N PHE A 202 7.77 -3.26 23.74
CA PHE A 202 8.44 -4.50 24.12
C PHE A 202 9.84 -4.21 24.68
N GLN A 203 10.20 -4.88 25.78
CA GLN A 203 11.57 -4.98 26.27
C GLN A 203 12.25 -6.25 25.70
N PRO A 204 13.59 -6.34 25.77
CA PRO A 204 14.31 -7.54 25.33
C PRO A 204 13.74 -8.82 25.95
N GLY A 205 13.51 -9.83 25.13
CA GLY A 205 12.96 -11.13 25.54
C GLY A 205 11.46 -11.16 25.82
N GLU A 206 10.74 -10.04 25.67
CA GLU A 206 9.30 -10.01 25.95
C GLU A 206 8.41 -10.46 24.79
N LEU A 207 8.82 -10.25 23.54
CA LEU A 207 8.16 -10.84 22.38
C LEU A 207 8.78 -12.22 22.14
N LEU A 208 8.00 -13.29 22.32
CA LEU A 208 8.47 -14.66 22.14
C LEU A 208 8.16 -15.17 20.73
N SER A 209 6.97 -14.88 20.22
CA SER A 209 6.62 -15.12 18.83
C SER A 209 5.48 -14.20 18.40
N LEU A 210 5.42 -13.89 17.10
CA LEU A 210 4.32 -13.15 16.50
C LEU A 210 3.99 -13.79 15.15
N ASN A 211 2.74 -14.16 14.95
CA ASN A 211 2.22 -14.70 13.71
C ASN A 211 1.09 -13.81 13.23
N LEU A 212 1.28 -13.18 12.08
CA LEU A 212 0.23 -12.47 11.35
C LEU A 212 -0.19 -13.32 10.15
N SER A 213 -1.42 -13.80 10.15
CA SER A 213 -1.99 -14.58 9.05
C SER A 213 -3.21 -13.89 8.47
N ALA A 214 -3.67 -14.35 7.31
CA ALA A 214 -4.93 -13.90 6.72
C ALA A 214 -5.60 -15.08 6.04
N GLN A 215 -6.94 -15.04 5.94
CA GLN A 215 -7.68 -16.03 5.15
C GLN A 215 -7.22 -16.02 3.69
N ALA A 216 -6.89 -14.84 3.17
CA ALA A 216 -6.26 -14.70 1.87
C ALA A 216 -5.35 -13.49 1.81
N TRP A 217 -4.29 -13.62 1.02
CA TRP A 217 -3.46 -12.51 0.58
C TRP A 217 -3.54 -12.39 -0.93
N GLY A 218 -3.41 -11.16 -1.45
CA GLY A 218 -3.48 -10.96 -2.88
C GLY A 218 -2.88 -9.64 -3.33
N ARG A 219 -2.80 -9.51 -4.65
CA ARG A 219 -2.33 -8.30 -5.32
C ARG A 219 -3.38 -7.84 -6.30
N VAL A 220 -3.57 -6.52 -6.38
CA VAL A 220 -4.43 -5.90 -7.39
C VAL A 220 -3.61 -4.87 -8.15
N PRO A 221 -3.23 -5.18 -9.40
CA PRO A 221 -2.57 -4.22 -10.28
C PRO A 221 -3.43 -2.99 -10.53
N ILE A 222 -2.77 -1.84 -10.63
CA ILE A 222 -3.35 -0.54 -10.97
C ILE A 222 -2.66 -0.06 -12.24
N THR A 223 -3.42 0.01 -13.33
CA THR A 223 -2.91 0.51 -14.61
C THR A 223 -3.47 1.90 -14.88
N PRO A 224 -2.64 2.85 -15.32
CA PRO A 224 -3.16 4.10 -15.85
C PRO A 224 -3.95 3.83 -17.15
N GLY A 225 -4.98 4.61 -17.42
CA GLY A 225 -5.74 4.49 -18.66
C GLY A 225 -5.08 5.23 -19.82
N ALA A 226 -5.89 5.71 -20.76
CA ALA A 226 -5.39 6.12 -22.08
C ALA A 226 -4.59 7.44 -22.09
N TRP A 227 -4.63 8.22 -21.00
CA TRP A 227 -3.83 9.43 -20.84
C TRP A 227 -2.33 9.12 -20.70
N TYR A 228 -1.96 7.90 -20.31
CA TYR A 228 -0.58 7.48 -20.09
C TYR A 228 -0.02 6.67 -21.25
N SER A 229 1.27 6.87 -21.55
CA SER A 229 2.01 6.07 -22.53
C SER A 229 3.35 5.64 -21.95
N SER A 230 3.48 4.35 -21.61
CA SER A 230 4.75 3.77 -21.17
C SER A 230 5.84 3.89 -22.24
N ALA A 231 5.47 3.88 -23.52
CA ALA A 231 6.42 4.08 -24.62
C ALA A 231 7.01 5.50 -24.58
N LEU A 232 6.20 6.54 -24.40
CA LEU A 232 6.71 7.91 -24.29
C LEU A 232 7.50 8.13 -23.01
N MET A 233 7.05 7.53 -21.89
CA MET A 233 7.82 7.51 -20.65
C MET A 233 9.23 6.96 -20.88
N MET A 234 9.35 5.80 -21.53
CA MET A 234 10.62 5.14 -21.77
C MET A 234 11.50 5.87 -22.79
N LEU A 235 10.91 6.36 -23.89
CA LEU A 235 11.66 7.06 -24.95
C LEU A 235 12.09 8.46 -24.50
N GLY A 236 11.25 9.17 -23.75
CA GLY A 236 11.50 10.52 -23.24
C GLY A 236 12.37 10.58 -21.99
N ARG A 237 12.74 9.43 -21.40
CA ARG A 237 13.46 9.40 -20.12
C ARG A 237 14.81 10.13 -20.14
N SER A 238 15.47 10.13 -21.30
CA SER A 238 16.77 10.77 -21.49
C SER A 238 16.66 12.18 -22.09
N GLY A 239 15.44 12.69 -22.28
CA GLY A 239 15.18 13.94 -23.00
C GLY A 239 15.17 13.76 -24.52
N PRO A 240 15.39 14.84 -25.30
CA PRO A 240 15.83 16.16 -24.86
C PRO A 240 14.72 16.97 -24.15
N PHE A 241 15.08 17.66 -23.05
CA PHE A 241 14.16 18.50 -22.28
C PHE A 241 14.37 19.98 -22.54
N VAL A 242 13.30 20.78 -22.41
CA VAL A 242 13.35 22.23 -22.48
C VAL A 242 14.15 22.82 -21.31
N GLU A 243 14.62 24.05 -21.46
CA GLU A 243 15.22 24.84 -20.37
C GLU A 243 16.43 24.21 -19.65
N GLY A 244 17.14 23.28 -20.31
CA GLY A 244 18.33 22.65 -19.72
C GLY A 244 18.03 21.69 -18.56
N ARG A 245 16.78 21.25 -18.42
CA ARG A 245 16.39 20.22 -17.44
C ARG A 245 17.17 18.94 -17.69
N THR A 246 17.55 18.26 -16.61
CA THR A 246 18.29 16.99 -16.68
C THR A 246 17.35 15.80 -16.45
N PRO A 247 17.69 14.60 -16.97
CA PRO A 247 16.98 13.36 -16.64
C PRO A 247 16.84 13.13 -15.13
N SER A 248 17.85 13.47 -14.33
CA SER A 248 17.80 13.33 -12.86
C SER A 248 16.78 14.24 -12.19
N GLN A 249 16.48 15.42 -12.75
CA GLN A 249 15.44 16.31 -12.22
C GLN A 249 14.03 15.78 -12.51
N VAL A 250 13.86 14.97 -13.56
CA VAL A 250 12.57 14.36 -13.92
C VAL A 250 12.41 12.98 -13.27
N PHE A 251 13.44 12.13 -13.34
CA PHE A 251 13.38 10.70 -12.99
C PHE A 251 14.28 10.29 -11.83
N GLY A 252 14.99 11.23 -11.21
CA GLY A 252 15.81 10.94 -10.05
C GLY A 252 14.98 10.63 -8.79
N PRO A 253 15.64 10.28 -7.68
CA PRO A 253 14.97 9.94 -6.41
C PRO A 253 14.03 11.03 -5.89
N THR A 254 14.31 12.29 -6.22
CA THR A 254 13.50 13.48 -5.86
C THR A 254 12.84 14.11 -7.10
N GLY A 255 12.79 13.38 -8.21
CA GLY A 255 12.29 13.88 -9.48
C GLY A 255 10.76 13.91 -9.56
N LEU A 256 10.27 14.64 -10.56
CA LEU A 256 8.86 14.79 -10.90
C LEU A 256 8.13 13.43 -11.06
N LEU A 257 8.80 12.47 -11.69
CA LEU A 257 8.33 11.12 -12.00
C LEU A 257 9.23 10.07 -11.35
N ARG A 258 9.49 10.20 -10.04
CA ARG A 258 10.29 9.21 -9.30
C ARG A 258 9.68 7.80 -9.31
N CYS A 259 8.41 7.69 -8.97
CA CYS A 259 7.70 6.43 -8.82
C CYS A 259 6.18 6.64 -8.76
N ARG A 260 5.41 5.58 -8.99
CA ARG A 260 3.96 5.55 -8.77
C ARG A 260 3.55 4.27 -8.03
N VAL A 261 2.35 4.27 -7.47
CA VAL A 261 1.70 3.03 -7.02
C VAL A 261 1.35 2.20 -8.26
N ALA A 262 1.88 0.98 -8.33
CA ALA A 262 1.62 0.04 -9.41
C ALA A 262 0.65 -1.06 -9.00
N GLU A 263 0.71 -1.49 -7.74
CA GLU A 263 -0.19 -2.53 -7.23
C GLU A 263 -0.52 -2.32 -5.75
N MET A 264 -1.72 -2.74 -5.37
CA MET A 264 -2.11 -2.88 -3.96
C MET A 264 -1.82 -4.29 -3.48
N VAL A 265 -1.27 -4.40 -2.27
CA VAL A 265 -1.15 -5.66 -1.54
C VAL A 265 -2.26 -5.74 -0.50
N LEU A 266 -3.06 -6.80 -0.58
CA LEU A 266 -4.29 -6.95 0.18
C LEU A 266 -4.22 -8.12 1.16
N ALA A 267 -4.86 -7.96 2.31
CA ALA A 267 -5.15 -9.03 3.25
C ALA A 267 -6.66 -9.12 3.49
N TYR A 268 -7.21 -10.33 3.44
CA TYR A 268 -8.60 -10.63 3.79
C TYR A 268 -8.67 -11.40 5.08
N LYS A 269 -9.48 -10.91 6.02
CA LYS A 269 -9.61 -11.47 7.37
C LYS A 269 -8.26 -11.72 8.07
N PRO A 270 -7.40 -10.68 8.22
CA PRO A 270 -6.19 -10.81 9.01
C PRO A 270 -6.45 -11.30 10.44
N SER A 271 -5.53 -12.12 10.93
CA SER A 271 -5.50 -12.70 12.27
C SER A 271 -4.11 -12.59 12.85
N VAL A 272 -4.00 -12.36 14.15
CA VAL A 272 -2.75 -12.40 14.88
C VAL A 272 -2.78 -13.49 15.93
N GLN A 273 -1.64 -14.16 16.09
CA GLN A 273 -1.29 -14.88 17.30
C GLN A 273 0.06 -14.37 17.80
N MET A 274 0.10 -13.85 19.01
CA MET A 274 1.30 -13.27 19.62
C MET A 274 1.57 -13.98 20.95
N ARG A 275 2.76 -14.53 21.13
CA ARG A 275 3.22 -15.06 22.41
C ARG A 275 4.21 -14.08 23.03
N VAL A 276 3.98 -13.73 24.29
CA VAL A 276 4.79 -12.77 25.03
C VAL A 276 5.22 -13.31 26.40
N SER A 277 6.16 -12.63 27.05
CA SER A 277 6.52 -12.92 28.44
C SER A 277 5.38 -12.55 29.42
N PRO A 278 5.39 -13.13 30.64
CA PRO A 278 4.51 -12.69 31.72
C PRO A 278 4.71 -11.21 32.10
N SER A 279 5.95 -10.69 32.04
CA SER A 279 6.24 -9.29 32.38
C SER A 279 5.52 -8.31 31.46
N PHE A 280 5.52 -8.58 30.15
CA PHE A 280 4.78 -7.77 29.18
C PHE A 280 3.28 -7.83 29.46
N ALA A 281 2.76 -9.05 29.66
CA ALA A 281 1.33 -9.25 29.90
C ALA A 281 0.87 -8.50 31.15
N SER A 282 1.64 -8.52 32.24
CA SER A 282 1.36 -7.76 33.45
C SER A 282 1.45 -6.24 33.23
N ARG A 283 2.46 -5.76 32.51
CA ARG A 283 2.66 -4.32 32.27
C ARG A 283 1.56 -3.70 31.42
N HIS A 284 1.06 -4.43 30.43
CA HIS A 284 0.05 -3.96 29.48
C HIS A 284 -1.36 -4.51 29.76
N ALA A 285 -1.57 -5.17 30.91
CA ALA A 285 -2.83 -5.84 31.26
C ALA A 285 -4.05 -4.91 31.15
N ALA A 286 -3.95 -3.68 31.66
CA ALA A 286 -5.04 -2.71 31.62
C ALA A 286 -5.37 -2.27 30.18
N THR A 287 -4.33 -1.93 29.39
CA THR A 287 -4.48 -1.52 27.99
C THR A 287 -5.08 -2.63 27.14
N LEU A 288 -4.58 -3.85 27.28
CA LEU A 288 -5.09 -5.03 26.59
C LEU A 288 -6.51 -5.36 27.04
N GLY A 289 -6.80 -5.30 28.35
CA GLY A 289 -8.14 -5.54 28.89
C GLY A 289 -9.19 -4.55 28.38
N ALA A 290 -8.80 -3.31 28.08
CA ALA A 290 -9.67 -2.27 27.51
C ALA A 290 -9.63 -2.21 25.97
N ALA A 291 -8.79 -3.01 25.30
CA ALA A 291 -8.61 -2.93 23.87
C ALA A 291 -9.83 -3.47 23.10
N THR A 292 -10.34 -2.66 22.18
CA THR A 292 -11.39 -3.04 21.22
C THR A 292 -10.80 -3.57 19.91
N GLY A 293 -9.50 -3.38 19.70
CA GLY A 293 -8.76 -3.94 18.57
C GLY A 293 -7.26 -3.81 18.76
N LEU A 294 -6.50 -4.56 17.96
CA LEU A 294 -5.05 -4.46 17.85
C LEU A 294 -4.68 -4.04 16.44
N SER A 295 -3.49 -3.47 16.28
CA SER A 295 -2.83 -3.32 14.99
C SER A 295 -1.44 -3.92 15.10
N VAL A 296 -1.02 -4.68 14.08
CA VAL A 296 0.31 -5.29 14.00
C VAL A 296 0.98 -4.84 12.72
N GLY A 297 2.07 -4.07 12.83
CA GLY A 297 2.76 -3.50 11.67
C GLY A 297 1.82 -2.72 10.74
N GLY A 298 0.87 -1.99 11.33
CA GLY A 298 -0.18 -1.24 10.61
C GLY A 298 -1.45 -2.03 10.28
N VAL A 299 -1.42 -3.37 10.27
CA VAL A 299 -2.59 -4.19 9.89
C VAL A 299 -3.63 -4.22 11.02
N PRO A 300 -4.85 -3.70 10.83
CA PRO A 300 -5.87 -3.67 11.87
C PRO A 300 -6.50 -5.05 12.07
N ILE A 301 -6.68 -5.40 13.35
CA ILE A 301 -7.30 -6.63 13.81
C ILE A 301 -8.37 -6.23 14.83
N GLN A 302 -9.57 -5.98 14.31
CA GLN A 302 -10.71 -5.63 15.13
C GLN A 302 -11.34 -6.92 15.65
N GLY A 303 -11.33 -7.14 16.96
CA GLY A 303 -11.91 -8.35 17.53
C GLY A 303 -13.41 -8.44 17.20
N ALA A 304 -13.93 -9.64 17.01
CA ALA A 304 -15.38 -9.87 17.07
C ALA A 304 -15.87 -9.39 18.45
N VAL A 305 -16.84 -8.48 18.45
CA VAL A 305 -17.33 -7.77 19.65
C VAL A 305 -17.74 -8.77 20.77
N GLN A 306 -17.44 -8.40 22.03
CA GLN A 306 -17.99 -8.92 23.30
C GLN A 306 -17.28 -10.02 24.12
N ARG A 307 -15.95 -10.06 24.16
CA ARG A 307 -15.18 -10.46 25.35
C ARG A 307 -13.72 -10.15 25.10
N PRO A 308 -12.89 -9.92 26.14
CA PRO A 308 -11.47 -10.00 25.94
C PRO A 308 -11.18 -11.39 25.33
N ALA A 309 -10.75 -11.44 24.05
CA ALA A 309 -10.09 -12.62 23.49
C ALA A 309 -8.72 -12.88 24.18
N PHE A 310 -8.44 -12.12 25.23
CA PHE A 310 -7.36 -12.26 26.19
C PHE A 310 -7.72 -13.34 27.23
N VAL A 311 -7.87 -14.58 26.80
CA VAL A 311 -7.70 -15.71 27.71
C VAL A 311 -6.24 -16.09 27.59
N PRO A 312 -5.40 -15.88 28.63
CA PRO A 312 -4.11 -16.54 28.72
C PRO A 312 -4.38 -18.04 28.60
N ARG A 313 -4.20 -18.61 27.40
CA ARG A 313 -4.19 -20.07 27.30
C ARG A 313 -2.91 -20.51 27.98
N LYS A 314 -3.10 -21.22 29.09
CA LYS A 314 -2.05 -21.97 29.78
C LYS A 314 -1.69 -23.20 28.93
N ASP A 315 -1.46 -23.00 27.62
CA ASP A 315 -0.98 -24.06 26.75
C ASP A 315 0.51 -24.22 27.09
N SER A 316 0.73 -25.29 27.85
CA SER A 316 1.94 -25.80 28.50
C SER A 316 3.24 -25.61 27.71
N GLY A 317 3.94 -24.52 28.04
CA GLY A 317 5.39 -24.37 28.01
C GLY A 317 5.75 -23.27 29.01
N PRO A 318 6.82 -23.39 29.80
CA PRO A 318 6.96 -22.71 31.09
C PRO A 318 6.91 -21.16 31.11
N ASP A 319 7.11 -20.43 30.00
CA ASP A 319 7.51 -19.01 30.09
C ASP A 319 6.73 -17.97 29.24
N GLY A 320 5.45 -18.15 28.89
CA GLY A 320 4.75 -17.10 28.12
C GLY A 320 3.22 -17.11 28.07
N VAL A 321 2.63 -15.96 27.75
CA VAL A 321 1.20 -15.70 27.54
C VAL A 321 0.91 -15.56 26.06
N THR A 322 -0.06 -16.33 25.55
CA THR A 322 -0.51 -16.24 24.15
C THR A 322 -1.74 -15.36 24.02
N PHE A 323 -1.70 -14.43 23.07
CA PHE A 323 -2.78 -13.60 22.61
C PHE A 323 -3.17 -13.99 21.20
N GLN A 324 -4.46 -14.11 20.92
CA GLN A 324 -4.95 -14.39 19.58
C GLN A 324 -6.17 -13.53 19.27
N SER A 325 -6.23 -13.00 18.05
CA SER A 325 -7.37 -12.25 17.55
C SER A 325 -7.52 -12.44 16.05
N THR A 326 -8.75 -12.47 15.57
CA THR A 326 -9.11 -12.56 14.15
C THR A 326 -10.08 -11.45 13.84
N THR A 327 -9.87 -10.74 12.75
CA THR A 327 -10.81 -9.68 12.38
C THR A 327 -12.15 -10.26 11.94
N ALA A 328 -13.24 -9.61 12.37
CA ALA A 328 -14.59 -9.92 11.89
C ALA A 328 -14.95 -9.16 10.60
N SER A 329 -14.12 -8.19 10.19
CA SER A 329 -14.37 -7.36 9.01
C SER A 329 -14.47 -8.22 7.74
N GLN A 330 -15.45 -7.91 6.89
CA GLN A 330 -15.56 -8.46 5.53
C GLN A 330 -14.89 -7.55 4.50
N ILE A 331 -14.30 -6.44 4.93
CA ILE A 331 -13.61 -5.49 4.06
C ILE A 331 -12.14 -5.89 4.00
N PRO A 332 -11.56 -6.14 2.80
CA PRO A 332 -10.14 -6.35 2.65
C PRO A 332 -9.35 -5.10 3.01
N VAL A 333 -8.12 -5.26 3.48
CA VAL A 333 -7.25 -4.15 3.85
C VAL A 333 -6.03 -4.08 2.94
N ILE A 334 -5.69 -2.87 2.48
CA ILE A 334 -4.44 -2.55 1.79
C ILE A 334 -3.34 -2.43 2.84
N VAL A 335 -2.44 -3.40 2.86
CA VAL A 335 -1.35 -3.47 3.85
C VAL A 335 -0.03 -2.91 3.33
N ALA A 336 0.12 -2.87 2.01
CA ALA A 336 1.30 -2.38 1.32
C ALA A 336 0.95 -2.02 -0.13
N VAL A 337 1.86 -1.32 -0.78
CA VAL A 337 1.84 -1.06 -2.22
C VAL A 337 3.14 -1.52 -2.84
N MET A 338 3.06 -1.98 -4.09
CA MET A 338 4.23 -2.15 -4.93
C MET A 338 4.36 -0.92 -5.83
N LEU A 339 5.57 -0.37 -5.89
CA LEU A 339 5.84 0.82 -6.68
C LEU A 339 6.44 0.46 -8.04
N GLU A 340 6.09 1.22 -9.07
CA GLU A 340 6.87 1.29 -10.30
C GLU A 340 7.80 2.50 -10.19
N THR A 341 9.11 2.29 -10.36
CA THR A 341 10.12 3.35 -10.33
C THR A 341 10.64 3.62 -11.74
N PHE A 342 10.89 4.90 -12.05
CA PHE A 342 11.26 5.32 -13.41
C PHE A 342 12.70 5.80 -13.52
N SER A 343 13.57 5.37 -12.59
CA SER A 343 14.96 5.81 -12.46
C SER A 343 15.65 5.96 -13.81
N ALA A 344 16.28 7.13 -14.02
CA ALA A 344 17.09 7.37 -15.21
C ALA A 344 18.16 6.26 -15.34
N PRO A 345 18.52 5.86 -16.57
CA PRO A 345 19.69 4.99 -16.75
C PRO A 345 20.92 5.65 -16.12
N PRO A 346 21.85 4.84 -15.56
CA PRO A 346 23.11 5.35 -15.02
C PRO A 346 23.92 6.12 -16.06
#